data_AF-A0A6N9V584-F1
#
_entry.id   AF-A0A6N9V584-F1
#
_cell.length_a   1.000
_cell.length_b   1.000
_cell.length_c   1.000
_cell.angle_alpha   90.00
_cell.angle_beta   90.00
_cell.angle_gamma   90.00
#
_symmetry.space_group_name_H-M   'P 1'
#
loop_
_entity.id
_entity.type
_entity.pdbx_description
1 polymer ?
#
loop_
_entity_poly.entity_id
_entity_poly.type
_entity_poly.pdbx_seq_one_letter_code
_entity_poly.pdbx_strand_id
1 'polypeptide(L)'
;MGFMRGLSAAYMEATPAINDWLAQLVAGDEVFRAARFSIIRERAAIGYHHRQYERATDRYSPYRKMLAALWRESPVPSLGEGQRPATMASLLHTDAGGASLAGALIAESGLAPEVWLRRYLDAYLTPVL
;
A
#
# COMPACT_ATOMS: atom_id res chain seq x y z
N MET A 1 14.95 11.62 -1.90
CA MET A 1 13.65 11.76 -1.19
C MET A 1 13.80 12.81 -0.09
N GLY A 2 13.01 13.88 -0.08
CA GLY A 2 13.19 15.08 0.77
C GLY A 2 12.23 15.24 1.96
N PHE A 3 11.51 14.18 2.34
CA PHE A 3 10.56 14.21 3.46
C PHE A 3 11.11 13.48 4.68
N MET A 4 10.91 14.06 5.87
CA MET A 4 11.18 13.35 7.13
C MET A 4 10.21 12.18 7.30
N ARG A 5 10.72 11.01 7.67
CA ARG A 5 9.94 9.76 7.85
C ARG A 5 9.33 9.65 9.24
N GLY A 6 8.70 10.73 9.70
CA GLY A 6 7.93 10.75 10.95
C GLY A 6 6.48 10.31 10.74
N LEU A 7 5.77 10.01 11.83
CA LEU A 7 4.36 9.63 11.84
C LEU A 7 3.58 10.54 12.77
N SER A 8 2.50 11.15 12.27
CA SER A 8 1.73 12.17 13.00
C SER A 8 0.80 11.54 14.03
N ALA A 9 1.01 11.87 15.32
CA ALA A 9 0.13 11.42 16.40
C ALA A 9 -1.33 11.84 16.17
N ALA A 10 -1.55 13.06 15.68
CA ALA A 10 -2.91 13.57 15.39
C ALA A 10 -3.59 12.81 14.24
N TYR A 11 -2.85 12.28 13.27
CA TYR A 11 -3.46 11.49 12.18
C TYR A 11 -3.85 10.09 12.63
N MET A 12 -3.13 9.53 13.62
CA MET A 12 -3.38 8.16 14.11
C MET A 12 -4.77 7.99 14.71
N GLU A 13 -5.38 9.05 15.22
CA GLU A 13 -6.74 9.03 15.78
C GLU A 13 -7.78 8.57 14.74
N ALA A 14 -7.71 9.09 13.51
CA ALA A 14 -8.67 8.78 12.46
C ALA A 14 -8.27 7.58 11.58
N THR A 15 -7.00 7.16 11.64
CA THR A 15 -6.42 6.14 10.75
C THR A 15 -7.26 4.86 10.66
N PRO A 16 -7.61 4.16 11.76
CA PRO A 16 -8.36 2.92 11.66
C PRO A 16 -9.77 3.10 11.08
N ALA A 17 -10.47 4.17 11.49
CA ALA A 17 -11.82 4.47 11.01
C ALA A 17 -11.87 4.75 9.50
N ILE A 18 -10.88 5.49 8.98
CA ILE A 18 -10.74 5.73 7.53
C ILE A 18 -10.51 4.42 6.78
N ASN A 19 -9.67 3.52 7.32
CA ASN A 19 -9.37 2.23 6.70
C ASN A 19 -10.59 1.30 6.69
N ASP A 20 -11.36 1.26 7.78
CA ASP A 20 -12.59 0.46 7.84
C ASP A 20 -13.66 0.98 6.89
N TRP A 21 -13.83 2.32 6.78
CA TRP A 21 -14.70 2.94 5.78
C TRP A 21 -14.29 2.57 4.35
N LEU A 22 -13.01 2.72 4.01
CA LEU A 22 -12.52 2.42 2.66
C LEU A 22 -12.67 0.94 2.33
N ALA A 23 -12.43 0.04 3.30
CA ALA A 23 -12.63 -1.39 3.10
C ALA A 23 -14.10 -1.74 2.83
N GLN A 24 -15.04 -1.09 3.51
CA GLN A 24 -16.48 -1.28 3.25
C GLN A 24 -16.87 -0.76 1.86
N LEU A 25 -16.34 0.39 1.45
CA LEU A 25 -16.54 0.94 0.11
C LEU A 25 -16.03 -0.03 -0.96
N VAL A 26 -14.78 -0.50 -0.82
CA VAL A 26 -14.16 -1.44 -1.76
C VAL A 26 -14.94 -2.76 -1.83
N ALA A 27 -15.43 -3.28 -0.70
CA ALA A 27 -16.20 -4.53 -0.68
C ALA A 27 -17.59 -4.38 -1.33
N GLY A 28 -18.19 -3.19 -1.26
CA GLY A 28 -19.52 -2.89 -1.79
C GLY A 28 -19.57 -2.67 -3.30
N ASP A 29 -18.46 -2.21 -3.90
CA ASP A 29 -18.40 -1.78 -5.30
C ASP A 29 -18.18 -2.94 -6.30
N GLU A 30 -18.88 -2.90 -7.43
CA GLU A 30 -18.79 -3.94 -8.46
C GLU A 30 -17.50 -3.88 -9.28
N VAL A 31 -16.96 -2.69 -9.54
CA VAL A 31 -15.71 -2.50 -10.29
C VAL A 31 -14.55 -3.03 -9.47
N PHE A 32 -14.47 -2.70 -8.18
CA PHE A 32 -13.44 -3.23 -7.29
C PHE A 32 -13.52 -4.74 -7.15
N ARG A 33 -14.74 -5.29 -7.02
CA ARG A 33 -14.96 -6.74 -6.95
C ARG A 33 -14.52 -7.45 -8.23
N ALA A 34 -14.85 -6.91 -9.40
CA ALA A 34 -14.44 -7.46 -10.70
C ALA A 34 -12.92 -7.45 -10.88
N ALA A 35 -12.24 -6.38 -10.44
CA ALA A 35 -10.79 -6.26 -10.46
C ALA A 35 -10.08 -7.10 -9.39
N ARG A 36 -10.82 -7.71 -8.44
CA ARG A 36 -10.29 -8.38 -7.25
C ARG A 36 -9.38 -7.45 -6.42
N PHE A 37 -9.73 -6.16 -6.42
CA PHE A 37 -9.00 -5.14 -5.69
C PHE A 37 -9.29 -5.22 -4.19
N SER A 38 -8.27 -5.03 -3.36
CA SER A 38 -8.40 -4.99 -1.91
C SER A 38 -7.32 -4.10 -1.30
N ILE A 39 -7.53 -3.73 -0.05
CA ILE A 39 -6.56 -2.94 0.74
C ILE A 39 -6.08 -3.77 1.94
N ILE A 40 -4.83 -3.53 2.35
CA ILE A 40 -4.31 -4.01 3.65
C ILE A 40 -4.50 -2.91 4.69
N ARG A 41 -5.49 -3.08 5.56
CA ARG A 41 -5.94 -2.01 6.47
C ARG A 41 -4.93 -1.70 7.55
N GLU A 42 -4.83 -0.43 7.92
CA GLU A 42 -4.21 0.02 9.16
C GLU A 42 -5.20 -0.18 10.32
N ARG A 43 -5.14 -1.34 10.96
CA ARG A 43 -6.16 -1.84 11.91
C ARG A 43 -6.11 -1.18 13.27
N ALA A 44 -4.94 -0.71 13.67
CA ALA A 44 -4.72 -0.06 14.95
C ALA A 44 -3.65 1.00 14.82
N ALA A 45 -3.70 2.02 15.68
CA ALA A 45 -2.73 3.09 15.72
C ALA A 45 -2.54 3.62 17.15
N ILE A 46 -1.35 4.17 17.41
CA ILE A 46 -1.01 4.86 18.65
C ILE A 46 -0.25 6.14 18.32
N GLY A 47 -0.65 7.26 18.92
CA GLY A 47 0.00 8.56 18.79
C GLY A 47 0.40 9.12 20.15
N TYR A 48 1.65 9.55 20.30
CA TYR A 48 2.11 10.19 21.53
C TYR A 48 2.17 11.71 21.38
N HIS A 49 1.47 12.42 22.27
CA HIS A 49 1.38 13.88 22.26
C HIS A 49 2.40 14.50 23.21
N HIS A 50 3.56 14.90 22.67
CA HIS A 50 4.57 15.62 23.45
C HIS A 50 4.14 17.09 23.66
N ARG A 51 3.48 17.37 24.80
CA ARG A 51 2.80 18.64 25.07
C ARG A 51 3.66 19.89 24.94
N GLN A 52 4.94 19.82 25.30
CA GLN A 52 5.88 20.95 25.18
C GLN A 52 6.12 21.30 23.70
N TYR A 53 6.38 20.31 22.84
CA TYR A 53 6.50 20.55 21.40
C TYR A 53 5.18 20.97 20.77
N GLU A 54 4.04 20.46 21.24
CA GLU A 54 2.74 20.94 20.76
C GLU A 54 2.50 22.41 21.08
N ARG A 55 2.96 22.91 22.24
CA ARG A 55 2.85 24.33 22.58
C ARG A 55 3.85 25.20 21.82
N ALA A 56 5.05 24.68 21.56
CA ALA A 56 6.16 25.43 20.98
C ALA A 56 6.22 25.41 19.44
N THR A 57 5.40 24.60 18.77
CA THR A 57 5.45 24.41 17.32
C THR A 57 4.08 24.48 16.68
N ASP A 58 3.99 24.70 15.37
CA ASP A 58 2.74 24.55 14.62
C ASP A 58 2.37 23.07 14.39
N ARG A 59 1.19 22.82 13.81
CA ARG A 59 0.70 21.46 13.52
C ARG A 59 1.51 20.68 12.48
N TYR A 60 2.31 21.36 11.65
CA TYR A 60 3.07 20.75 10.55
C TYR A 60 4.48 20.35 10.95
N SER A 61 4.96 20.88 12.09
CA SER A 61 6.28 20.65 12.62
C SER A 61 6.64 19.16 12.70
N PRO A 62 7.86 18.77 12.26
CA PRO A 62 8.34 17.40 12.36
C PRO A 62 8.43 16.91 13.82
N TYR A 63 8.60 17.82 14.79
CA TYR A 63 8.65 17.46 16.21
C TYR A 63 7.34 16.82 16.72
N ARG A 64 6.21 17.12 16.09
CA ARG A 64 4.91 16.48 16.40
C ARG A 64 4.73 15.10 15.74
N LYS A 65 5.74 14.63 15.00
CA LYS A 65 5.71 13.37 14.24
C LYS A 65 6.80 12.37 14.69
N MET A 66 7.40 12.61 15.84
CA MET A 66 8.53 11.83 16.34
C MET A 66 8.13 10.50 16.96
N LEU A 67 6.90 10.36 17.46
CA LEU A 67 6.46 9.16 18.18
C LEU A 67 5.00 8.83 17.89
N ALA A 68 4.81 7.89 16.98
CA ALA A 68 3.55 7.22 16.71
C ALA A 68 3.85 5.87 16.05
N ALA A 69 2.90 4.94 16.10
CA ALA A 69 2.96 3.66 15.39
C ALA A 69 1.58 3.25 14.90
N LEU A 70 1.54 2.36 13.90
CA LEU A 70 0.33 1.71 13.43
C LEU A 70 0.61 0.25 13.09
N TRP A 71 -0.45 -0.56 13.08
CA TRP A 71 -0.42 -1.96 12.69
C TRP A 71 -1.22 -2.13 11.42
N ARG A 72 -0.55 -2.57 10.36
CA ARG A 72 -1.17 -2.86 9.06
C ARG A 72 -1.31 -4.36 8.87
N GLU A 73 -2.40 -4.78 8.23
CA GLU A 73 -2.61 -6.17 7.85
C GLU A 73 -1.46 -6.68 6.98
N SER A 74 -1.10 -7.96 7.18
CA SER A 74 -0.25 -8.68 6.24
C SER A 74 -1.11 -9.21 5.09
N PRO A 75 -0.66 -9.14 3.84
CA PRO A 75 -1.35 -9.77 2.72
C PRO A 75 -1.10 -11.29 2.66
N VAL A 76 -0.14 -11.82 3.42
CA VAL A 76 0.24 -13.24 3.35
C VAL A 76 -0.93 -14.19 3.66
N PRO A 77 -1.77 -13.93 4.68
CA PRO A 77 -2.92 -14.80 4.98
C PRO A 77 -4.02 -14.81 3.91
N SER A 78 -4.06 -13.84 2.99
CA SER A 78 -5.06 -13.79 1.91
C SER A 78 -4.62 -14.45 0.61
N LEU A 79 -3.41 -15.01 0.56
CA LEU A 79 -2.89 -15.69 -0.62
C LEU A 79 -3.56 -17.06 -0.79
N GLY A 80 -4.03 -17.33 -2.00
CA GLY A 80 -4.42 -18.67 -2.43
C GLY A 80 -3.22 -19.58 -2.68
N GLU A 81 -3.48 -20.87 -2.89
CA GLU A 81 -2.44 -21.84 -3.22
C GLU A 81 -1.66 -21.44 -4.49
N GLY A 82 -0.34 -21.51 -4.43
CA GLY A 82 0.56 -21.12 -5.53
C GLY A 82 0.69 -19.60 -5.77
N GLN A 83 -0.04 -18.74 -5.04
CA GLN A 83 0.08 -17.30 -5.18
C GLN A 83 1.31 -16.76 -4.43
N ARG A 84 1.98 -15.77 -5.03
CA ARG A 84 3.20 -15.15 -4.49
C ARG A 84 3.04 -13.64 -4.48
N PRO A 85 3.30 -12.95 -3.36
CA PRO A 85 3.28 -11.49 -3.32
C PRO A 85 4.61 -10.93 -3.83
N ALA A 86 4.55 -9.86 -4.61
CA ALA A 86 5.71 -9.07 -5.00
C ALA A 86 5.37 -7.59 -4.89
N THR A 87 6.33 -6.76 -4.48
CA THR A 87 6.17 -5.31 -4.57
C THR A 87 6.08 -4.90 -6.03
N MET A 88 5.16 -4.01 -6.38
CA MET A 88 5.02 -3.53 -7.77
C MET A 88 6.31 -2.88 -8.31
N ALA A 89 7.19 -2.38 -7.43
CA ALA A 89 8.51 -1.89 -7.81
C ALA A 89 9.38 -2.97 -8.50
N SER A 90 9.11 -4.26 -8.27
CA SER A 90 9.82 -5.37 -8.90
C SER A 90 9.61 -5.39 -10.42
N LEU A 91 8.54 -4.80 -10.95
CA LEU A 91 8.29 -4.73 -12.39
C LEU A 91 9.25 -3.77 -13.11
N LEU A 92 9.85 -2.84 -12.37
CA LEU A 92 10.90 -1.94 -12.86
C LEU A 92 12.31 -2.44 -12.55
N HIS A 93 12.42 -3.61 -11.91
CA HIS A 93 13.71 -4.16 -11.51
C HIS A 93 14.47 -4.74 -12.72
N THR A 94 15.74 -4.34 -12.81
CA THR A 94 16.75 -4.99 -13.64
C THR A 94 17.82 -5.56 -12.72
N ASP A 95 18.20 -6.82 -12.95
CA ASP A 95 19.31 -7.42 -12.21
C ASP A 95 20.67 -6.82 -12.63
N ALA A 96 21.76 -7.30 -12.02
CA ALA A 96 23.11 -6.83 -12.31
C ALA A 96 23.58 -7.16 -13.76
N GLY A 97 22.93 -8.10 -14.43
CA GLY A 97 23.17 -8.44 -15.84
C GLY A 97 22.28 -7.67 -16.83
N GLY A 98 21.40 -6.80 -16.34
CA GLY A 98 20.46 -6.03 -17.14
C GLY A 98 19.18 -6.78 -17.52
N ALA A 99 18.93 -7.98 -16.97
CA ALA A 99 17.72 -8.73 -17.23
C ALA A 99 16.53 -8.14 -16.45
N SER A 100 15.41 -7.92 -17.14
CA SER A 100 14.18 -7.42 -16.52
C SER A 100 13.45 -8.52 -15.77
N LEU A 101 13.10 -8.26 -14.51
CA LEU A 101 12.28 -9.17 -13.73
C LEU A 101 10.84 -9.28 -14.29
N ALA A 102 10.27 -8.19 -14.81
CA ALA A 102 8.97 -8.26 -15.49
C ALA A 102 9.04 -9.16 -16.73
N GLY A 103 10.13 -9.08 -17.51
CA GLY A 103 10.36 -9.98 -18.65
C GLY A 103 10.42 -11.45 -18.22
N ALA A 104 11.12 -11.76 -17.12
CA ALA A 104 11.19 -13.11 -16.56
C ALA A 104 9.81 -13.61 -16.08
N LEU A 105 9.02 -12.77 -15.41
CA LEU A 105 7.66 -13.10 -14.96
C LEU A 105 6.69 -13.34 -16.14
N ILE A 106 6.83 -12.56 -17.21
CA ILE A 106 6.06 -12.78 -18.45
C ILE A 106 6.42 -14.14 -19.06
N ALA A 107 7.71 -14.45 -19.18
CA ALA A 107 8.18 -15.74 -19.70
C ALA A 107 7.70 -16.92 -18.83
N GLU A 108 7.82 -16.82 -17.49
CA GLU A 108 7.34 -17.84 -16.55
C GLU A 108 5.81 -18.05 -16.66
N SER A 109 5.05 -17.00 -16.97
CA SER A 109 3.59 -17.09 -17.09
C SER A 109 3.10 -17.84 -18.34
N GLY A 110 3.94 -17.97 -19.37
CA GLY A 110 3.55 -18.53 -20.68
C GLY A 110 2.57 -17.66 -21.49
N LEU A 111 2.28 -16.43 -21.06
CA LEU A 111 1.39 -15.50 -21.76
C LEU A 111 2.15 -14.65 -22.78
N ALA A 112 1.46 -14.22 -23.84
CA ALA A 112 1.95 -13.13 -24.68
C ALA A 112 2.08 -11.84 -23.85
N PRO A 113 3.11 -11.00 -24.07
CA PRO A 113 3.36 -9.80 -23.28
C PRO A 113 2.16 -8.86 -23.17
N GLU A 114 1.40 -8.68 -24.24
CA GLU A 114 0.23 -7.80 -24.30
C GLU A 114 -0.91 -8.32 -23.41
N VAL A 115 -1.07 -9.64 -23.34
CA VAL A 115 -2.07 -10.30 -22.48
C VAL A 115 -1.67 -10.18 -21.03
N TRP A 116 -0.39 -10.37 -20.71
CA TRP A 116 0.12 -10.20 -19.35
C TRP A 116 -0.04 -8.75 -18.88
N LEU A 117 0.35 -7.78 -19.71
CA LEU A 117 0.22 -6.35 -19.40
C LEU A 117 -1.24 -5.94 -19.22
N ARG A 118 -2.16 -6.45 -20.05
CA ARG A 118 -3.59 -6.19 -19.88
C ARG A 118 -4.07 -6.66 -18.51
N ARG A 119 -3.72 -7.89 -18.09
CA ARG A 119 -4.11 -8.40 -16.76
C ARG A 119 -3.52 -7.57 -15.62
N TYR A 120 -2.29 -7.09 -15.76
CA TYR A 120 -1.68 -6.18 -14.78
C TYR A 120 -2.43 -4.84 -14.72
N LEU A 121 -2.76 -4.24 -15.86
CA LEU A 121 -3.50 -2.98 -15.93
C LEU A 121 -4.93 -3.12 -15.42
N ASP A 122 -5.62 -4.23 -15.70
CA ASP A 122 -6.94 -4.52 -15.15
C ASP A 122 -6.91 -4.63 -13.61
N ALA A 123 -5.81 -5.13 -13.04
CA ALA A 123 -5.64 -5.26 -11.59
C ALA A 123 -5.17 -3.97 -10.90
N TYR A 124 -4.39 -3.12 -11.58
CA TYR A 124 -3.78 -1.92 -11.00
C TYR A 124 -4.42 -0.60 -11.47
N LEU A 125 -4.56 -0.41 -12.78
CA LEU A 125 -5.02 0.85 -13.36
C LEU A 125 -6.54 0.99 -13.26
N THR A 126 -7.31 -0.05 -13.57
CA THR A 126 -8.78 0.01 -13.55
C THR A 126 -9.34 0.44 -12.18
N PRO A 127 -8.83 -0.04 -11.03
CA PRO A 127 -9.29 0.44 -9.72
C PRO A 127 -8.94 1.89 -9.37
N VAL A 128 -8.06 2.57 -10.12
CA VAL A 128 -7.59 3.93 -9.79
C VAL A 128 -7.99 4.99 -10.83
N LEU A 129 -8.75 4.60 -11.86
CA LEU A 129 -9.38 5.50 -12.83
C LEU A 129 -10.65 6.13 -12.27
#